data_AF-A0A6N9A953-F1
#
_entry.id   AF-A0A6N9A953-F1
#
_cell.length_a   1.000
_cell.length_b   1.000
_cell.length_c   1.000
_cell.angle_alpha   90.00
_cell.angle_beta   90.00
_cell.angle_gamma   90.00
#
_symmetry.space_group_name_H-M   'P 1'
#
loop_
_entity.id
_entity.type
_entity.pdbx_description
1 polymer ?
#
loop_
_entity_poly.entity_id
_entity_poly.type
_entity_poly.pdbx_seq_one_letter_code
_entity_poly.pdbx_strand_id
1 'polypeptide(L)'
;MNHDEYHRKFADAIIEQIRKGTAPWQKPWAPGERVMPMNVDTDRSYRGGNSLHLASVQQEQGYGDVRWGTYRQIQARGGQVRKGERGTRILSFQDKKRIAVTDAQGKPRRDAEGKKVYRYEKLKAPFVRQYTVFNAEQADGLPERSNPTPEPLWKVHQEAERVMEDVGVPVRHVQGDRAYYHMKRDEIVLPERGQFPSANNYYQTALHELGHSTGHPERMNRETLAEGIKNGFGSPDYAREELRAEISAMMTGERVGVGHDPSRGAAYVEGWIQALEEDPREIRRAAADAQRMSDYVLARHIERGQARESAGATREPMAVAATRTPGFQRIQVPVPQIPTPRRGAGPSR
;
A
#
# COMPACT_ATOMS: atom_id res chain seq x y z
N MET A 1 23.97 1.88 -20.93
CA MET A 1 23.48 2.71 -19.83
C MET A 1 24.22 2.38 -18.56
N ASN A 2 25.08 3.29 -18.09
CA ASN A 2 25.72 3.16 -16.78
C ASN A 2 24.72 3.51 -15.67
N HIS A 3 25.13 3.40 -14.40
CA HIS A 3 24.22 3.63 -13.27
C HIS A 3 23.69 5.07 -13.21
N ASP A 4 24.52 6.06 -13.54
CA ASP A 4 24.15 7.47 -13.46
C ASP A 4 23.24 7.90 -14.61
N GLU A 5 23.46 7.38 -15.81
CA GLU A 5 22.58 7.59 -16.96
C GLU A 5 21.17 7.01 -16.69
N TYR A 6 21.06 5.92 -15.94
CA TYR A 6 19.77 5.37 -15.51
C TYR A 6 19.02 6.33 -14.59
N HIS A 7 19.69 6.90 -13.58
CA HIS A 7 19.03 7.86 -12.67
C HIS A 7 18.60 9.11 -13.38
N ARG A 8 19.47 9.64 -14.25
CA ARG A 8 19.15 10.82 -15.05
C ARG A 8 17.93 10.60 -15.93
N LYS A 9 17.90 9.52 -16.72
CA LYS A 9 16.74 9.21 -17.57
C LYS A 9 15.45 9.00 -16.76
N PHE A 10 15.55 8.37 -15.60
CA PHE A 10 14.38 8.21 -14.73
C PHE A 10 13.91 9.56 -14.17
N ALA A 11 14.83 10.40 -13.68
CA ALA A 11 14.50 11.73 -13.17
C ALA A 11 13.92 12.62 -14.29
N ASP A 12 14.53 12.65 -15.48
CA ASP A 12 14.07 13.45 -16.62
C ASP A 12 12.64 13.08 -17.04
N ALA A 13 12.36 11.77 -17.15
CA ALA A 13 11.01 11.28 -17.47
C ALA A 13 9.98 11.69 -16.40
N ILE A 14 10.36 11.61 -15.13
CA ILE A 14 9.51 12.05 -14.02
C ILE A 14 9.32 13.56 -14.03
N ILE A 15 10.36 14.36 -14.27
CA ILE A 15 10.26 15.82 -14.36
C ILE A 15 9.28 16.21 -15.48
N GLU A 16 9.37 15.57 -16.64
CA GLU A 16 8.41 15.81 -17.72
C GLU A 16 6.97 15.46 -17.30
N GLN A 17 6.78 14.33 -16.62
CA GLN A 17 5.47 13.93 -16.13
C GLN A 17 4.95 14.89 -15.06
N ILE A 18 5.83 15.38 -14.17
CA ILE A 18 5.49 16.39 -13.16
C ILE A 18 5.00 17.67 -13.82
N ARG A 19 5.73 18.15 -14.84
CA ARG A 19 5.37 19.34 -15.63
C ARG A 19 4.03 19.18 -16.36
N LYS A 20 3.71 17.96 -16.81
CA LYS A 20 2.45 17.62 -17.49
C LYS A 20 1.30 17.32 -16.53
N GLY A 21 1.54 17.22 -15.21
CA GLY A 21 0.54 16.79 -14.23
C GLY A 21 0.18 15.31 -14.34
N THR A 22 1.06 14.49 -14.92
CA THR A 22 0.82 13.06 -15.22
C THR A 22 1.74 12.12 -14.47
N ALA A 23 2.55 12.62 -13.53
CA ALA A 23 3.33 11.76 -12.65
C ALA A 23 2.41 10.77 -11.91
N PRO A 24 2.87 9.56 -11.55
CA PRO A 24 1.99 8.56 -10.94
C PRO A 24 1.20 9.07 -9.72
N TRP A 25 1.81 9.93 -8.88
CA TRP A 25 1.17 10.53 -7.71
C TRP A 25 0.44 11.84 -7.99
N GLN A 26 0.45 12.35 -9.22
CA GLN A 26 -0.32 13.52 -9.64
C GLN A 26 -1.61 13.15 -10.38
N LYS A 27 -1.84 11.85 -10.63
CA LYS A 27 -3.09 11.38 -11.21
C LYS A 27 -4.10 11.04 -10.10
N PRO A 28 -5.38 11.39 -10.29
CA PRO A 28 -6.43 10.83 -9.46
C PRO A 28 -6.57 9.34 -9.77
N TRP A 29 -6.65 8.53 -8.72
CA TRP A 29 -6.90 7.09 -8.81
C TRP A 29 -8.17 6.77 -8.03
N ALA A 30 -9.15 6.12 -8.66
CA ALA A 30 -10.40 5.83 -7.98
C ALA A 30 -10.21 4.72 -6.92
N PRO A 31 -11.08 4.67 -5.90
CA PRO A 31 -11.10 3.58 -4.94
C PRO A 31 -11.16 2.20 -5.62
N GLY A 32 -10.33 1.27 -5.14
CA GLY A 32 -10.23 -0.09 -5.66
C GLY A 32 -9.43 -0.27 -6.95
N GLU A 33 -8.97 0.81 -7.60
CA GLU A 33 -8.06 0.70 -8.75
C GLU A 33 -6.69 0.13 -8.33
N ARG A 34 -6.17 -0.81 -9.12
CA ARG A 34 -4.82 -1.37 -8.95
C ARG A 34 -3.92 -0.87 -10.06
N VAL A 35 -3.11 0.13 -9.73
CA VAL A 35 -2.36 0.95 -10.68
C VAL A 35 -0.86 0.72 -10.54
N MET A 36 -0.41 0.20 -9.40
CA MET A 36 1.01 0.00 -9.16
C MET A 36 1.51 -1.29 -9.83
N PRO A 37 2.72 -1.23 -10.44
CA PRO A 37 3.30 -2.35 -11.15
C PRO A 37 3.43 -3.60 -10.27
N MET A 38 3.12 -4.76 -10.83
CA MET A 38 3.25 -6.05 -10.17
C MET A 38 3.98 -7.06 -11.03
N ASN A 39 4.64 -8.01 -10.39
CA ASN A 39 5.39 -9.03 -11.11
C ASN A 39 4.42 -10.08 -11.70
N VAL A 40 4.50 -10.31 -13.01
CA VAL A 40 3.61 -11.22 -13.77
C VAL A 40 3.60 -12.66 -13.26
N ASP A 41 4.65 -13.09 -12.57
CA ASP A 41 4.81 -14.47 -12.11
C ASP A 41 4.41 -14.64 -10.63
N THR A 42 4.68 -13.65 -9.78
CA THR A 42 4.46 -13.80 -8.33
C THR A 42 3.25 -13.04 -7.80
N ASP A 43 2.61 -12.22 -8.64
CA ASP A 43 1.57 -11.24 -8.28
C ASP A 43 1.98 -10.26 -7.17
N ARG A 44 3.28 -10.20 -6.86
CA ARG A 44 3.82 -9.24 -5.88
C ARG A 44 4.06 -7.90 -6.54
N SER A 45 3.61 -6.83 -5.90
CA SER A 45 3.93 -5.45 -6.32
C SER A 45 5.44 -5.25 -6.36
N TYR A 46 5.92 -4.52 -7.38
CA TYR A 46 7.26 -3.95 -7.35
C TYR A 46 7.35 -2.93 -6.21
N ARG A 47 8.57 -2.65 -5.76
CA ARG A 47 8.82 -1.87 -4.55
C ARG A 47 9.74 -0.68 -4.82
N GLY A 48 9.50 0.41 -4.10
CA GLY A 48 10.31 1.63 -4.12
C GLY A 48 10.52 2.17 -5.53
N GLY A 49 11.76 2.57 -5.85
CA GLY A 49 12.10 3.18 -7.13
C GLY A 49 11.74 2.34 -8.36
N ASN A 50 11.78 1.00 -8.30
CA ASN A 50 11.34 0.17 -9.43
C ASN A 50 9.84 0.26 -9.66
N SER A 51 9.05 0.30 -8.58
CA SER A 51 7.59 0.45 -8.68
C SER A 51 7.25 1.77 -9.34
N LEU A 52 7.90 2.85 -8.88
CA LEU A 52 7.63 4.19 -9.40
C LEU A 52 8.13 4.37 -10.84
N HIS A 53 9.30 3.81 -11.17
CA HIS A 53 9.82 3.83 -12.54
C HIS A 53 8.92 3.08 -13.51
N LEU A 54 8.48 1.88 -13.16
CA LEU A 54 7.57 1.11 -14.01
C LEU A 54 6.19 1.78 -14.13
N ALA A 55 5.67 2.39 -13.06
CA ALA A 55 4.43 3.15 -13.10
C ALA A 55 4.55 4.36 -14.04
N SER A 56 5.67 5.07 -13.99
CA SER A 56 6.00 6.17 -14.91
C SER A 56 6.03 5.70 -16.37
N VAL A 57 6.67 4.57 -16.66
CA VAL A 57 6.67 4.00 -18.02
C VAL A 57 5.27 3.55 -18.46
N GLN A 58 4.46 2.96 -17.56
CA GLN A 58 3.05 2.64 -17.89
C GLN A 58 2.29 3.89 -18.34
N GLN A 59 2.46 5.01 -17.65
CA GLN A 59 1.78 6.26 -18.03
C GLN A 59 2.29 6.79 -19.36
N GLU A 60 3.60 6.78 -19.59
CA GLU A 60 4.20 7.28 -20.83
C GLU A 60 3.77 6.47 -22.06
N GLN A 61 3.71 5.15 -21.92
CA GLN A 61 3.37 4.23 -23.01
C GLN A 61 1.86 3.94 -23.12
N GLY A 62 1.06 4.39 -22.16
CA GLY A 62 -0.39 4.15 -22.12
C GLY A 62 -0.78 2.71 -21.76
N TYR A 63 0.08 1.97 -21.05
CA TYR A 63 -0.22 0.60 -20.62
C TYR A 63 -1.23 0.59 -19.46
N GLY A 64 -2.31 -0.18 -19.61
CA GLY A 64 -3.33 -0.44 -18.60
C GLY A 64 -3.09 -1.72 -17.78
N ASP A 65 -2.41 -2.73 -18.33
CA ASP A 65 -2.00 -3.91 -17.58
C ASP A 65 -0.80 -3.57 -16.69
N VAL A 66 -0.94 -3.75 -15.38
CA VAL A 66 0.13 -3.44 -14.41
C VAL A 66 1.12 -4.59 -14.23
N ARG A 67 0.96 -5.71 -14.95
CA ARG A 67 1.88 -6.85 -14.87
C ARG A 67 3.15 -6.60 -15.66
N TRP A 68 4.29 -6.80 -15.01
CA TRP A 68 5.62 -6.70 -15.62
C TRP A 68 6.45 -7.95 -15.31
N GLY A 69 7.20 -8.43 -16.29
CA GLY A 69 8.06 -9.59 -16.12
C GLY A 69 9.27 -9.57 -17.02
N THR A 70 10.31 -10.32 -16.63
CA THR A 70 11.39 -10.62 -17.59
C THR A 70 10.85 -11.46 -18.75
N TYR A 71 11.54 -11.45 -19.89
CA TYR A 71 11.17 -12.28 -21.05
C TYR A 71 10.88 -13.74 -20.66
N ARG A 72 11.75 -14.33 -19.83
CA ARG A 72 11.61 -15.72 -19.36
C ARG A 72 10.38 -15.92 -18.46
N GLN A 73 10.02 -14.94 -17.64
CA GLN A 73 8.81 -15.01 -16.81
C GLN A 73 7.54 -14.94 -17.66
N ILE A 74 7.52 -14.05 -18.66
CA ILE A 74 6.40 -13.96 -19.60
C ILE A 74 6.25 -15.27 -20.39
N GLN A 75 7.36 -15.82 -20.89
CA GLN A 75 7.38 -17.12 -21.57
C GLN A 75 6.89 -18.27 -20.68
N ALA A 76 7.31 -18.31 -19.42
CA ALA A 76 6.86 -19.33 -18.47
C ALA A 76 5.36 -19.25 -18.16
N ARG A 77 4.72 -18.10 -18.43
CA ARG A 77 3.28 -17.86 -18.29
C ARG A 77 2.51 -17.99 -19.60
N GLY A 78 3.13 -18.57 -20.63
CA GLY A 78 2.51 -18.79 -21.95
C GLY A 78 2.53 -17.59 -22.88
N GLY A 79 3.11 -16.47 -22.46
CA GLY A 79 3.20 -15.26 -23.26
C GLY A 79 4.45 -15.17 -24.13
N GLN A 80 4.37 -14.44 -25.23
CA GLN A 80 5.48 -14.17 -26.14
C GLN A 80 5.61 -12.67 -26.34
N VAL A 81 6.73 -12.08 -25.88
CA VAL A 81 7.04 -10.68 -26.17
C VAL A 81 7.14 -10.48 -27.68
N ARG A 82 6.44 -9.50 -28.23
CA ARG A 82 6.39 -9.25 -29.67
C ARG A 82 7.76 -8.81 -30.20
N LYS A 83 8.04 -9.16 -31.45
CA LYS A 83 9.29 -8.78 -32.12
C LYS A 83 9.36 -7.25 -32.26
N GLY A 84 10.46 -6.66 -31.80
CA GLY A 84 10.71 -5.21 -31.87
C GLY A 84 10.38 -4.44 -30.59
N GLU A 85 9.66 -5.06 -29.64
CA GLU A 85 9.37 -4.47 -28.33
C GLU A 85 10.66 -4.21 -27.53
N ARG A 86 10.68 -3.07 -26.82
CA ARG A 86 11.82 -2.67 -25.99
C ARG A 86 11.45 -2.84 -24.52
N GLY A 87 12.28 -3.59 -23.80
CA GLY A 87 12.09 -3.78 -22.36
C GLY A 87 12.60 -2.60 -21.54
N THR A 88 12.00 -2.43 -20.36
CA THR A 88 12.36 -1.42 -19.37
C THR A 88 13.40 -1.99 -18.40
N ARG A 89 14.42 -1.20 -18.05
CA ARG A 89 15.45 -1.63 -17.11
C ARG A 89 15.02 -1.32 -15.68
N ILE A 90 15.23 -2.28 -14.78
CA ILE A 90 15.04 -2.11 -13.34
C ILE A 90 16.30 -2.51 -12.57
N LEU A 91 16.44 -1.96 -11.36
CA LEU A 91 17.60 -2.19 -10.51
C LEU A 91 17.19 -2.98 -9.27
N SER A 92 17.75 -4.17 -9.10
CA SER A 92 17.57 -4.99 -7.90
C SER A 92 18.81 -4.86 -7.02
N PHE A 93 18.62 -4.37 -5.81
CA PHE A 93 19.66 -4.29 -4.80
C PHE A 93 19.65 -5.57 -3.97
N GLN A 94 20.79 -6.28 -3.97
CA GLN A 94 21.02 -7.43 -3.11
C GLN A 94 21.95 -6.99 -1.98
N ASP A 95 21.42 -6.95 -0.77
CA ASP A 95 22.16 -6.62 0.46
C ASP A 95 22.57 -7.87 1.23
N LYS A 96 22.10 -9.05 0.82
CA LYS A 96 22.39 -10.35 1.43
C LYS A 96 22.84 -11.35 0.38
N LYS A 97 23.84 -12.16 0.70
CA LYS A 97 24.20 -13.36 -0.08
C LYS A 97 23.66 -14.60 0.60
N ARG A 98 23.17 -15.53 -0.22
CA ARG A 98 22.74 -16.87 0.23
C ARG A 98 23.96 -17.80 0.23
N ILE A 99 24.29 -18.38 1.37
CA ILE A 99 25.46 -19.26 1.56
C ILE A 99 24.98 -20.61 2.06
N ALA A 100 25.50 -21.69 1.47
CA ALA A 100 25.20 -23.04 1.94
C ALA A 100 25.78 -23.21 3.36
N VAL A 101 24.94 -23.66 4.30
CA VAL A 101 25.42 -24.08 5.61
C VAL A 101 26.18 -25.38 5.41
N THR A 102 27.40 -25.49 5.90
CA THR A 102 28.21 -26.71 5.82
C THR A 102 28.26 -27.43 7.16
N ASP A 103 28.43 -28.75 7.13
CA ASP A 103 28.78 -29.56 8.30
C ASP A 103 30.26 -29.40 8.69
N ALA A 104 30.70 -30.10 9.73
CA ALA A 104 32.08 -30.07 10.22
C ALA A 104 33.10 -30.57 9.18
N GLN A 105 32.65 -31.27 8.15
CA GLN A 105 33.44 -31.83 7.07
C GLN A 105 33.38 -30.96 5.80
N GLY A 106 32.75 -29.78 5.86
CA GLY A 106 32.64 -28.85 4.74
C GLY A 106 31.59 -29.23 3.69
N LYS A 107 30.76 -30.26 3.92
CA LYS A 107 29.69 -30.65 3.00
C LYS A 107 28.41 -29.83 3.26
N PRO A 108 27.62 -29.50 2.23
CA PRO A 108 26.36 -28.78 2.42
C PRO A 108 25.41 -29.55 3.33
N ARG A 109 25.05 -28.95 4.47
CA ARG A 109 24.02 -29.45 5.37
C ARG A 109 22.70 -29.53 4.62
N ARG A 110 21.95 -30.60 4.87
CA ARG A 110 20.62 -30.83 4.30
C ARG A 110 19.58 -30.84 5.41
N ASP A 111 18.36 -30.39 5.11
CA ASP A 111 17.19 -30.51 5.99
C ASP A 111 16.60 -31.93 5.93
N ALA A 112 15.51 -32.15 6.66
CA ALA A 112 14.85 -33.46 6.76
C ALA A 112 14.35 -33.97 5.40
N GLU A 113 14.08 -33.06 4.47
CA GLU A 113 13.62 -33.32 3.10
C GLU A 113 14.79 -33.47 2.10
N GLY A 114 16.03 -33.48 2.60
CA GLY A 114 17.23 -33.65 1.78
C GLY A 114 17.62 -32.40 0.97
N LYS A 115 17.00 -31.25 1.21
CA LYS A 115 17.29 -29.99 0.53
C LYS A 115 18.41 -29.25 1.25
N LYS A 116 19.28 -28.57 0.49
CA LYS A 116 20.41 -27.84 1.05
C LYS A 116 19.92 -26.71 1.95
N VAL A 117 20.47 -26.63 3.16
CA VAL A 117 20.22 -25.54 4.11
C VAL A 117 21.09 -24.35 3.75
N TYR A 118 20.51 -23.16 3.76
CA TYR A 118 21.22 -21.91 3.49
C TYR A 118 21.05 -20.93 4.63
N ARG A 119 22.08 -20.10 4.85
CA ARG A 119 21.98 -18.88 5.65
C ARG A 119 22.15 -17.65 4.78
N TYR A 120 21.64 -16.53 5.25
CA TYR A 120 21.85 -15.23 4.60
C TYR A 120 22.88 -14.44 5.39
N GLU A 121 23.95 -14.00 4.73
CA GLU A 121 24.89 -13.04 5.30
C GLU A 121 24.71 -11.69 4.65
N LYS A 122 24.70 -10.64 5.47
CA LYS A 122 24.69 -9.26 5.00
C LYS A 122 26.00 -8.98 4.26
N LEU A 123 25.89 -8.39 3.07
CA LEU A 123 27.02 -7.96 2.27
C LEU A 123 27.62 -6.68 2.87
N LYS A 124 28.93 -6.51 2.72
CA LYS A 124 29.63 -5.27 3.12
C LYS A 124 29.12 -4.05 2.34
N ALA A 125 28.70 -4.26 1.10
CA ALA A 125 28.05 -3.27 0.26
C ALA A 125 26.94 -3.94 -0.58
N PRO A 126 25.84 -3.23 -0.88
CA PRO A 126 24.79 -3.76 -1.76
C PRO A 126 25.33 -4.04 -3.16
N PHE A 127 25.02 -5.22 -3.69
CA PHE A 127 25.27 -5.56 -5.09
C PHE A 127 24.07 -5.19 -5.93
N VAL A 128 24.27 -4.40 -7.00
CA VAL A 128 23.21 -3.98 -7.91
C VAL A 128 23.15 -4.94 -9.10
N ARG A 129 22.02 -5.64 -9.26
CA ARG A 129 21.69 -6.37 -10.48
C ARG A 129 20.74 -5.56 -11.33
N GLN A 130 20.99 -5.56 -12.62
CA GLN A 130 20.09 -4.98 -13.60
C GLN A 130 19.24 -6.07 -14.23
N TYR A 131 17.94 -5.85 -14.33
CA TYR A 131 17.01 -6.72 -15.05
C TYR A 131 16.29 -5.92 -16.12
N THR A 132 15.97 -6.58 -17.24
CA THR A 132 15.08 -6.03 -18.26
C THR A 132 13.74 -6.72 -18.13
N VAL A 133 12.68 -5.93 -17.96
CA VAL A 133 11.30 -6.39 -17.84
C VAL A 133 10.45 -5.78 -18.95
N PHE A 134 9.38 -6.46 -19.31
CA PHE A 134 8.40 -6.04 -20.31
C PHE A 134 7.04 -5.99 -19.62
N ASN A 135 6.21 -5.03 -20.01
CA ASN A 135 4.82 -4.98 -19.62
C ASN A 135 4.06 -6.13 -20.29
N ALA A 136 3.01 -6.64 -19.65
CA ALA A 136 2.17 -7.70 -20.22
C ALA A 136 1.57 -7.30 -21.57
N GLU A 137 1.25 -6.03 -21.78
CA GLU A 137 0.74 -5.54 -23.07
C GLU A 137 1.78 -5.60 -24.19
N GLN A 138 3.07 -5.76 -23.89
CA GLN A 138 4.14 -5.98 -24.88
C GLN A 138 4.21 -7.44 -25.37
N ALA A 139 3.35 -8.32 -24.85
CA ALA A 139 3.36 -9.73 -25.18
C ALA A 139 1.99 -10.23 -25.63
N ASP A 140 2.00 -11.23 -26.50
CA ASP A 140 0.80 -11.95 -26.93
C ASP A 140 0.67 -13.25 -26.13
N GLY A 141 -0.56 -13.76 -25.97
CA GLY A 141 -0.80 -15.08 -25.36
C GLY A 141 -0.74 -15.14 -23.83
N LEU A 142 -0.53 -14.01 -23.13
CA LEU A 142 -0.72 -13.96 -21.68
C LEU A 142 -2.21 -14.07 -21.33
N PRO A 143 -2.57 -14.82 -20.27
CA PRO A 143 -3.95 -14.86 -19.80
C PRO A 143 -4.39 -13.46 -19.34
N GLU A 144 -5.67 -13.16 -19.53
CA GLU A 144 -6.27 -11.92 -19.04
C GLU A 144 -6.06 -11.80 -17.53
N ARG A 145 -5.79 -10.57 -17.07
CA ARG A 145 -5.62 -10.31 -15.66
C ARG A 145 -6.98 -10.40 -14.97
N SER A 146 -7.08 -11.24 -13.94
CA SER A 146 -8.18 -11.13 -13.00
C SER A 146 -8.00 -9.84 -12.19
N ASN A 147 -8.83 -8.84 -12.47
CA ASN A 147 -8.99 -7.69 -11.60
C ASN A 147 -9.99 -8.07 -10.51
N PRO A 148 -9.64 -7.91 -9.22
CA PRO A 148 -10.60 -8.16 -8.16
C PRO A 148 -11.73 -7.14 -8.26
N THR A 149 -12.94 -7.59 -7.93
CA THR A 149 -14.08 -6.70 -7.76
C THR A 149 -13.76 -5.68 -6.67
N PRO A 150 -13.91 -4.37 -6.93
CA PRO A 150 -13.72 -3.35 -5.91
C PRO A 150 -14.62 -3.62 -4.69
N GLU A 151 -14.05 -3.46 -3.50
CA GLU A 151 -14.80 -3.54 -2.25
C GLU A 151 -15.75 -2.34 -2.13
N PRO A 152 -16.93 -2.48 -1.50
CA PRO A 152 -17.82 -1.36 -1.24
C PRO A 152 -17.13 -0.26 -0.43
N LEU A 153 -17.39 1.02 -0.78
CA LEU A 153 -16.71 2.17 -0.17
C LEU A 153 -16.81 2.22 1.35
N TRP A 154 -17.94 1.81 1.94
CA TRP A 154 -18.10 1.80 3.40
C TRP A 154 -17.09 0.86 4.08
N LYS A 155 -16.75 -0.27 3.44
CA LYS A 155 -15.76 -1.24 3.96
C LYS A 155 -14.34 -0.71 3.77
N VAL A 156 -14.07 -0.10 2.63
CA VAL A 156 -12.80 0.61 2.36
C VAL A 156 -12.55 1.71 3.39
N HIS A 157 -13.56 2.55 3.68
CA HIS A 157 -13.48 3.60 4.69
C HIS A 157 -13.28 3.05 6.10
N GLN A 158 -13.96 1.96 6.45
CA GLN A 158 -13.76 1.30 7.74
C GLN A 158 -12.33 0.77 7.88
N GLU A 159 -11.77 0.22 6.81
CA GLU A 159 -10.39 -0.24 6.79
C GLU A 159 -9.39 0.91 6.90
N ALA A 160 -9.63 2.02 6.19
CA ALA A 160 -8.82 3.22 6.30
C ALA A 160 -8.82 3.80 7.73
N GLU A 161 -9.98 3.83 8.39
CA GLU A 161 -10.07 4.23 9.80
C GLU A 161 -9.23 3.32 10.70
N ARG A 162 -9.34 1.99 10.54
CA ARG A 162 -8.55 1.03 11.32
C ARG A 162 -7.05 1.20 11.11
N VAL A 163 -6.62 1.45 9.87
CA VAL A 163 -5.21 1.71 9.55
C VAL A 163 -4.71 2.95 10.31
N MET A 164 -5.49 4.03 10.35
CA MET A 164 -5.16 5.23 11.13
C MET A 164 -5.05 4.92 12.63
N GLU A 165 -6.03 4.21 13.19
CA GLU A 165 -6.06 3.80 14.59
C GLU A 165 -4.87 2.90 14.97
N ASP A 166 -4.50 1.96 14.08
CA ASP A 166 -3.46 0.96 14.35
C ASP A 166 -2.04 1.53 14.37
N VAL A 167 -1.80 2.58 13.60
CA VAL A 167 -0.54 3.34 13.69
C VAL A 167 -0.44 4.09 15.02
N GLY A 168 -1.59 4.52 15.58
CA GLY A 168 -1.69 5.03 16.94
C GLY A 168 -1.23 6.47 17.13
N VAL A 169 -1.14 7.26 16.06
CA VAL A 169 -0.87 8.70 16.14
C VAL A 169 -2.18 9.43 16.44
N PRO A 170 -2.26 10.26 17.50
CA PRO A 170 -3.45 11.03 17.81
C PRO A 170 -3.92 11.89 16.64
N VAL A 171 -5.22 11.85 16.36
CA VAL A 171 -5.86 12.69 15.33
C VAL A 171 -6.79 13.68 16.02
N ARG A 172 -6.57 14.97 15.76
CA ARG A 172 -7.36 16.07 16.30
C ARG A 172 -8.08 16.80 15.18
N HIS A 173 -9.40 16.85 15.25
CA HIS A 173 -10.22 17.61 14.31
C HIS A 173 -10.41 19.05 14.79
N VAL A 174 -10.30 20.01 13.87
CA VAL A 174 -10.53 21.43 14.12
C VAL A 174 -11.32 22.05 12.99
N GLN A 175 -12.17 23.03 13.30
CA GLN A 175 -12.78 23.84 12.26
C GLN A 175 -11.68 24.64 11.51
N GLY A 176 -11.64 24.51 10.18
CA GLY A 176 -10.66 25.20 9.33
C GLY A 176 -10.44 24.49 8.00
N ASP A 177 -9.40 24.90 7.27
CA ASP A 177 -9.06 24.35 5.94
C ASP A 177 -7.68 23.67 5.88
N ARG A 178 -6.97 23.62 7.02
CA ARG A 178 -5.61 23.07 7.11
C ARG A 178 -5.59 21.66 7.67
N ALA A 179 -4.91 20.77 6.95
CA ALA A 179 -4.45 19.47 7.42
C ALA A 179 -2.92 19.54 7.56
N TYR A 180 -2.37 18.98 8.64
CA TYR A 180 -0.93 18.89 8.85
C TYR A 180 -0.57 17.90 9.97
N TYR A 181 0.62 17.33 9.90
CA TYR A 181 1.28 16.65 11.02
C TYR A 181 2.08 17.63 11.88
N HIS A 182 1.86 17.63 13.20
CA HIS A 182 2.53 18.50 14.16
C HIS A 182 3.61 17.74 14.96
N MET A 183 4.85 17.71 14.44
CA MET A 183 5.95 16.90 14.98
C MET A 183 6.20 17.07 16.49
N LYS A 184 6.20 18.30 17.04
CA LYS A 184 6.50 18.53 18.47
C LYS A 184 5.46 17.93 19.44
N ARG A 185 4.22 17.77 18.98
CA ARG A 185 3.11 17.22 19.78
C ARG A 185 2.80 15.78 19.41
N ASP A 186 3.48 15.29 18.38
CA ASP A 186 3.21 14.02 17.73
C ASP A 186 1.71 13.79 17.43
N GLU A 187 1.05 14.78 16.83
CA GLU A 187 -0.38 14.70 16.51
C GLU A 187 -0.64 15.06 15.04
N ILE A 188 -1.66 14.45 14.45
CA ILE A 188 -2.22 14.85 13.15
C ILE A 188 -3.39 15.80 13.41
N VAL A 189 -3.40 16.94 12.73
CA VAL A 189 -4.49 17.91 12.77
C VAL A 189 -5.22 17.87 11.43
N LEU A 190 -6.54 17.66 11.46
CA LEU A 190 -7.38 17.65 10.26
C LEU A 190 -8.54 18.63 10.41
N PRO A 191 -9.09 19.19 9.30
CA PRO A 191 -10.40 19.81 9.30
C PRO A 191 -11.48 18.86 9.84
N GLU A 192 -12.61 19.40 10.30
CA GLU A 192 -13.74 18.55 10.70
C GLU A 192 -14.20 17.68 9.53
N ARG A 193 -14.60 16.44 9.83
CA ARG A 193 -14.96 15.44 8.80
C ARG A 193 -16.03 15.95 7.82
N GLY A 194 -17.00 16.71 8.33
CA GLY A 194 -18.08 17.29 7.52
C GLY A 194 -17.65 18.40 6.56
N GLN A 195 -16.42 18.90 6.68
CA GLN A 195 -15.86 19.92 5.77
C GLN A 195 -15.24 19.31 4.51
N PHE A 196 -14.99 18.00 4.50
CA PHE A 196 -14.46 17.32 3.33
C PHE A 196 -15.57 17.04 2.30
N PRO A 197 -15.30 17.19 1.00
CA PRO A 197 -16.29 16.89 -0.04
C PRO A 197 -16.79 15.43 -0.02
N SER A 198 -15.95 14.51 0.46
CA SER A 198 -16.31 13.12 0.68
C SER A 198 -15.46 12.49 1.78
N ALA A 199 -15.92 11.35 2.31
CA ALA A 199 -15.11 10.53 3.21
C ALA A 199 -13.81 10.05 2.56
N ASN A 200 -13.80 9.85 1.23
CA ASN A 200 -12.61 9.43 0.52
C ASN A 200 -11.53 10.53 0.52
N ASN A 201 -11.91 11.79 0.28
CA ASN A 201 -10.99 12.94 0.37
C ASN A 201 -10.45 13.11 1.80
N TYR A 202 -11.28 12.83 2.82
CA TYR A 202 -10.83 12.80 4.21
C TYR A 202 -9.73 11.76 4.42
N TYR A 203 -9.95 10.50 4.05
CA TYR A 203 -8.95 9.45 4.27
C TYR A 203 -7.70 9.62 3.42
N GLN A 204 -7.81 10.11 2.19
CA GLN A 204 -6.64 10.43 1.37
C GLN A 204 -5.78 11.53 2.03
N THR A 205 -6.41 12.60 2.53
CA THR A 205 -5.71 13.64 3.29
C THR A 205 -5.10 13.08 4.57
N ALA A 206 -5.84 12.25 5.30
CA ALA A 206 -5.36 11.64 6.53
C ALA A 206 -4.16 10.71 6.30
N LEU A 207 -4.14 9.94 5.22
CA LEU A 207 -3.01 9.07 4.86
C LEU A 207 -1.76 9.86 4.46
N HIS A 208 -1.91 11.02 3.84
CA HIS A 208 -0.79 11.94 3.59
C HIS A 208 -0.16 12.40 4.91
N GLU A 209 -0.97 12.91 5.85
CA GLU A 209 -0.47 13.35 7.16
C GLU A 209 0.10 12.19 8.00
N LEU A 210 -0.51 11.01 7.88
CA LEU A 210 0.01 9.78 8.48
C LEU A 210 1.39 9.44 7.91
N GLY A 211 1.60 9.67 6.60
CA GLY A 211 2.90 9.58 5.94
C GLY A 211 3.94 10.47 6.61
N HIS A 212 3.65 11.76 6.80
CA HIS A 212 4.54 12.65 7.56
C HIS A 212 4.80 12.14 8.96
N SER A 213 3.76 11.70 9.68
CA SER A 213 3.89 11.21 11.04
C SER A 213 4.96 10.11 11.15
N THR A 214 5.08 9.21 10.18
CA THR A 214 6.11 8.14 10.22
C THR A 214 7.55 8.67 10.43
N GLY A 215 7.84 9.91 10.03
CA GLY A 215 9.16 10.52 10.17
C GLY A 215 9.54 10.99 11.58
N HIS A 216 8.62 10.93 12.56
CA HIS A 216 8.89 11.31 13.96
C HIS A 216 10.14 10.62 14.55
N PRO A 217 10.89 11.26 15.48
CA PRO A 217 12.08 10.67 16.09
C PRO A 217 11.89 9.30 16.74
N GLU A 218 10.71 9.01 17.30
CA GLU A 218 10.39 7.71 17.90
C GLU A 218 9.94 6.64 16.90
N ARG A 219 9.84 6.99 15.61
CA ARG A 219 9.43 6.09 14.53
C ARG A 219 10.57 5.88 13.54
N MET A 220 10.53 6.53 12.38
CA MET A 220 11.56 6.37 11.36
C MET A 220 12.70 7.39 11.50
N ASN A 221 12.54 8.40 12.36
CA ASN A 221 13.50 9.48 12.59
C ASN A 221 14.05 10.02 11.26
N ARG A 222 13.14 10.46 10.39
CA ARG A 222 13.47 10.81 9.00
C ARG A 222 14.04 12.24 8.98
N GLU A 223 15.30 12.36 8.58
CA GLU A 223 16.02 13.64 8.51
C GLU A 223 15.29 14.67 7.62
N THR A 224 14.74 14.24 6.47
CA THR A 224 14.00 15.15 5.56
C THR A 224 12.80 15.82 6.22
N LEU A 225 12.10 15.12 7.14
CA LEU A 225 11.01 15.71 7.89
C LEU A 225 11.53 16.77 8.87
N ALA A 226 12.59 16.44 9.61
CA ALA A 226 13.19 17.37 10.57
C ALA A 226 13.74 18.63 9.89
N GLU A 227 14.42 18.47 8.75
CA GLU A 227 14.95 19.56 7.94
C GLU A 227 13.83 20.38 7.30
N GLY A 228 12.81 19.73 6.73
CA GLY A 228 11.65 20.41 6.16
C GLY A 228 10.91 21.27 7.19
N ILE A 229 10.68 20.75 8.40
CA ILE A 229 10.05 21.52 9.48
C ILE A 229 10.95 22.67 9.96
N LYS A 230 12.27 22.44 10.07
CA LYS A 230 13.23 23.46 10.50
C LYS A 230 13.33 24.62 9.49
N ASN A 231 13.40 24.29 8.21
CA ASN A 231 13.61 25.26 7.13
C ASN A 231 12.29 25.88 6.63
N GLY A 232 11.17 25.25 6.96
CA GLY A 232 9.84 25.80 6.79
C GLY A 232 9.24 25.58 5.41
N PHE A 233 7.95 25.93 5.30
CA PHE A 233 7.16 25.83 4.09
C PHE A 233 7.80 26.57 2.91
N GLY A 234 7.80 25.94 1.74
CA GLY A 234 8.40 26.48 0.51
C GLY A 234 9.91 26.28 0.37
N SER A 235 10.58 25.72 1.38
CA SER A 235 12.01 25.37 1.26
C SER A 235 12.23 24.09 0.42
N PRO A 236 13.41 23.89 -0.19
CA PRO A 236 13.74 22.65 -0.89
C PRO A 236 13.63 21.39 -0.02
N ASP A 237 14.02 21.47 1.26
CA ASP A 237 13.88 20.36 2.21
C ASP A 237 12.42 19.99 2.47
N TYR A 238 11.57 21.01 2.61
CA TYR A 238 10.13 20.83 2.77
C TYR A 238 9.54 20.15 1.53
N ALA A 239 9.89 20.62 0.33
CA ALA A 239 9.43 20.01 -0.92
C ALA A 239 9.88 18.54 -1.08
N ARG A 240 11.10 18.19 -0.65
CA ARG A 240 11.58 16.79 -0.63
C ARG A 240 10.75 15.90 0.28
N GLU A 241 10.34 16.41 1.44
CA GLU A 241 9.49 15.69 2.38
C GLU A 241 8.06 15.51 1.86
N GLU A 242 7.47 16.55 1.26
CA GLU A 242 6.16 16.49 0.60
C GLU A 242 6.14 15.47 -0.54
N LEU A 243 7.21 15.39 -1.35
CA LEU A 243 7.33 14.38 -2.40
C LEU A 243 7.22 12.95 -1.83
N ARG A 244 7.83 12.70 -0.66
CA ARG A 244 7.76 11.39 0.01
C ARG A 244 6.37 11.11 0.57
N ALA A 245 5.74 12.10 1.19
CA ALA A 245 4.39 12.01 1.72
C ALA A 245 3.36 11.71 0.63
N GLU A 246 3.43 12.42 -0.50
CA GLU A 246 2.54 12.20 -1.64
C GLU A 246 2.69 10.80 -2.26
N ILE A 247 3.92 10.34 -2.50
CA ILE A 247 4.16 9.00 -3.04
C ILE A 247 3.72 7.93 -2.02
N SER A 248 3.94 8.15 -0.72
CA SER A 248 3.53 7.24 0.35
C SER A 248 2.01 7.16 0.47
N ALA A 249 1.33 8.30 0.35
CA ALA A 249 -0.13 8.39 0.40
C ALA A 249 -0.75 7.60 -0.75
N MET A 250 -0.24 7.77 -1.98
CA MET A 250 -0.66 6.99 -3.15
C MET A 250 -0.44 5.49 -2.93
N MET A 251 0.77 5.08 -2.51
CA MET A 251 1.10 3.67 -2.28
C MET A 251 0.22 3.04 -1.18
N THR A 252 -0.03 3.76 -0.10
CA THR A 252 -0.86 3.27 1.01
C THR A 252 -2.33 3.25 0.61
N GLY A 253 -2.80 4.30 -0.08
CA GLY A 253 -4.17 4.46 -0.52
C GLY A 253 -4.61 3.37 -1.50
N GLU A 254 -3.74 2.97 -2.42
CA GLU A 254 -3.99 1.80 -3.29
C GLU A 254 -4.13 0.50 -2.48
N ARG A 255 -3.29 0.30 -1.47
CA ARG A 255 -3.27 -0.93 -0.66
C ARG A 255 -4.47 -1.04 0.27
N VAL A 256 -4.95 0.09 0.80
CA VAL A 256 -6.17 0.18 1.63
C VAL A 256 -7.43 0.20 0.75
N GLY A 257 -7.31 0.67 -0.50
CA GLY A 257 -8.39 0.73 -1.48
C GLY A 257 -9.08 2.08 -1.59
N VAL A 258 -8.62 3.12 -0.88
CA VAL A 258 -9.19 4.50 -0.96
C VAL A 258 -8.76 5.26 -2.22
N GLY A 259 -7.81 4.73 -3.00
CA GLY A 259 -7.28 5.39 -4.18
C GLY A 259 -6.38 6.59 -3.81
N HIS A 260 -6.32 7.60 -4.66
CA HIS A 260 -5.46 8.78 -4.47
C HIS A 260 -6.08 10.05 -5.07
N ASP A 261 -5.94 11.19 -4.39
CA ASP A 261 -6.32 12.52 -4.89
C ASP A 261 -5.11 13.47 -4.80
N PRO A 262 -4.60 13.96 -5.94
CA PRO A 262 -3.40 14.79 -6.00
C PRO A 262 -3.65 16.27 -5.69
N SER A 263 -4.89 16.68 -5.40
CA SER A 263 -5.31 18.10 -5.35
C SER A 263 -4.48 18.99 -4.41
N ARG A 264 -3.83 18.42 -3.38
CA ARG A 264 -2.97 19.15 -2.43
C ARG A 264 -1.52 19.32 -2.90
N GLY A 265 -1.03 18.48 -3.80
CA GLY A 265 0.37 18.45 -4.23
C GLY A 265 0.79 19.60 -5.15
N ALA A 266 -0.16 20.36 -5.70
CA ALA A 266 0.12 21.40 -6.70
C ALA A 266 1.07 22.49 -6.20
N ALA A 267 1.04 22.82 -4.91
CA ALA A 267 1.88 23.86 -4.31
C ALA A 267 3.38 23.51 -4.27
N TYR A 268 3.75 22.24 -4.46
CA TYR A 268 5.12 21.75 -4.30
C TYR A 268 5.80 21.34 -5.61
N VAL A 269 5.07 21.41 -6.73
CA VAL A 269 5.52 20.96 -8.05
C VAL A 269 6.86 21.56 -8.46
N GLU A 270 7.03 22.86 -8.28
CA GLU A 270 8.29 23.55 -8.63
C GLU A 270 9.47 23.05 -7.77
N GLY A 271 9.26 22.91 -6.47
CA GLY A 271 10.27 22.39 -5.54
C GLY A 271 10.64 20.94 -5.83
N TRP A 272 9.69 20.11 -6.26
CA TRP A 272 9.97 18.75 -6.70
C TRP A 272 10.84 18.72 -7.94
N ILE A 273 10.50 19.51 -8.97
CA ILE A 273 11.29 19.60 -10.20
C ILE A 273 12.72 20.02 -9.88
N GLN A 274 12.89 21.09 -9.09
CA GLN A 274 14.21 21.57 -8.70
C GLN A 274 15.03 20.49 -7.98
N ALA A 275 14.43 19.79 -7.01
CA ALA A 275 15.13 18.73 -6.27
C ALA A 275 15.61 17.58 -7.18
N LEU A 276 14.85 17.27 -8.24
CA LEU A 276 15.21 16.22 -9.20
C LEU A 276 16.24 16.69 -10.25
N GLU A 277 16.20 17.97 -10.64
CA GLU A 277 17.20 18.58 -11.53
C GLU A 277 18.57 18.70 -10.83
N GLU A 278 18.59 19.05 -9.55
CA GLU A 278 19.80 19.15 -8.72
C GLU A 278 20.43 17.78 -8.45
N ASP A 279 19.62 16.78 -8.08
CA ASP A 279 20.08 15.41 -7.84
C ASP A 279 19.13 14.37 -8.45
N PRO A 280 19.45 13.82 -9.63
CA PRO A 280 18.64 12.78 -10.27
C PRO A 280 18.45 11.50 -9.44
N ARG A 281 19.26 11.27 -8.40
CA ARG A 281 19.08 10.13 -7.50
C ARG A 281 17.96 10.36 -6.49
N GLU A 282 17.51 11.60 -6.33
CA GLU A 282 16.51 12.00 -5.34
C GLU A 282 15.19 11.25 -5.51
N ILE A 283 14.71 11.07 -6.74
CA ILE A 283 13.45 10.34 -6.99
C ILE A 283 13.49 8.90 -6.46
N ARG A 284 14.66 8.25 -6.50
CA ARG A 284 14.80 6.89 -5.94
C ARG A 284 14.88 6.91 -4.42
N ARG A 285 15.51 7.92 -3.82
CA ARG A 285 15.52 8.10 -2.36
C ARG A 285 14.10 8.35 -1.88
N ALA A 286 13.39 9.29 -2.51
CA ALA A 286 11.99 9.59 -2.21
C ALA A 286 11.10 8.35 -2.35
N ALA A 287 11.21 7.59 -3.45
CA ALA A 287 10.44 6.36 -3.63
C ALA A 287 10.79 5.26 -2.61
N ALA A 288 12.07 5.14 -2.22
CA ALA A 288 12.48 4.19 -1.19
C ALA A 288 11.95 4.59 0.20
N ASP A 289 11.96 5.88 0.52
CA ASP A 289 11.42 6.41 1.77
C ASP A 289 9.90 6.24 1.81
N ALA A 290 9.20 6.64 0.75
CA ALA A 290 7.75 6.45 0.61
C ALA A 290 7.33 4.97 0.74
N GLN A 291 8.10 4.05 0.15
CA GLN A 291 7.85 2.62 0.33
C GLN A 291 7.99 2.22 1.80
N ARG A 292 9.05 2.68 2.48
CA ARG A 292 9.26 2.38 3.91
C ARG A 292 8.14 2.96 4.77
N MET A 293 7.68 4.18 4.46
CA MET A 293 6.56 4.83 5.15
C MET A 293 5.28 4.01 5.01
N SER A 294 4.92 3.63 3.78
CA SER A 294 3.76 2.78 3.51
C SER A 294 3.87 1.41 4.19
N ASP A 295 5.05 0.77 4.11
CA ASP A 295 5.29 -0.51 4.78
C ASP A 295 5.14 -0.39 6.30
N TYR A 296 5.63 0.70 6.91
CA TYR A 296 5.51 0.93 8.35
C TYR A 296 4.03 1.02 8.76
N VAL A 297 3.24 1.82 8.03
CA VAL A 297 1.80 1.97 8.28
C VAL A 297 1.09 0.63 8.17
N LEU A 298 1.30 -0.11 7.08
CA LEU A 298 0.65 -1.39 6.83
C LEU A 298 1.12 -2.48 7.79
N ALA A 299 2.41 -2.50 8.16
CA ALA A 299 2.94 -3.46 9.12
C ALA A 299 2.32 -3.27 10.51
N ARG A 300 2.18 -2.03 10.99
CA ARG A 300 1.50 -1.73 12.26
C ARG A 300 0.06 -2.22 12.25
N HIS A 301 -0.66 -1.98 11.15
CA HIS A 301 -2.01 -2.46 10.97
C HIS A 301 -2.11 -4.00 11.02
N ILE A 302 -1.23 -4.71 10.32
CA ILE A 302 -1.18 -6.19 10.36
C ILE A 302 -0.87 -6.70 11.77
N GLU A 303 0.15 -6.14 12.44
CA GLU A 303 0.57 -6.53 13.79
C GLU A 303 -0.58 -6.36 14.80
N ARG A 304 -1.29 -5.22 14.74
CA ARG A 304 -2.43 -4.95 15.62
C ARG A 304 -3.63 -5.84 15.29
N GLY A 305 -3.90 -6.11 14.02
CA GLY A 305 -4.90 -7.07 13.58
C GLY A 305 -4.67 -8.46 14.19
N GLN A 306 -3.45 -8.98 14.06
CA GLN A 306 -3.04 -10.27 14.64
C GLN A 306 -3.17 -10.30 16.18
N ALA A 307 -2.82 -9.19 16.85
CA ALA A 307 -2.97 -9.07 18.29
C ALA A 307 -4.45 -9.10 18.73
N ARG A 308 -5.35 -8.42 18.00
CA ARG A 308 -6.79 -8.43 18.26
C ARG A 308 -7.39 -9.82 18.06
N GLU A 309 -7.02 -10.51 16.98
CA GLU A 309 -7.46 -11.89 16.71
C GLU A 309 -7.00 -12.85 17.80
N SER A 310 -5.74 -12.73 18.23
CA SER A 310 -5.18 -13.55 19.32
C SER A 310 -5.90 -13.29 20.65
N ALA A 311 -6.18 -12.02 20.97
CA ALA A 311 -6.91 -11.65 22.19
C ALA A 311 -8.39 -12.08 22.15
N GLY A 312 -9.01 -12.07 20.97
CA GLY A 312 -10.38 -12.56 20.74
C GLY A 312 -10.48 -14.08 20.80
N ALA A 313 -9.50 -14.81 20.29
CA ALA A 313 -9.44 -16.28 20.37
C ALA A 313 -9.26 -16.80 21.81
N THR A 314 -8.61 -16.03 22.69
CA THR A 314 -8.59 -16.32 24.14
C THR A 314 -9.91 -16.06 24.86
N ARG A 315 -10.92 -15.51 24.17
CA ARG A 315 -12.25 -15.21 24.70
C ARG A 315 -13.35 -16.01 23.98
N GLU A 316 -13.18 -17.33 23.83
CA GLU A 316 -14.36 -18.19 23.61
C GLU A 316 -15.14 -18.35 24.92
N PRO A 317 -16.49 -18.48 24.87
CA PRO A 317 -17.34 -18.23 26.01
C PRO A 317 -17.19 -19.35 27.04
N MET A 318 -16.92 -18.98 28.30
CA MET A 318 -17.24 -19.85 29.42
C MET A 318 -18.72 -20.24 29.27
N ALA A 319 -18.98 -21.54 29.09
CA ALA A 319 -20.30 -22.11 29.14
C ALA A 319 -21.05 -21.51 30.32
N VAL A 320 -22.18 -20.86 30.04
CA VAL A 320 -23.10 -20.40 31.07
C VAL A 320 -23.57 -21.65 31.80
N ALA A 321 -22.97 -21.91 32.96
CA ALA A 321 -23.42 -22.97 33.85
C ALA A 321 -24.87 -22.64 34.20
N ALA A 322 -25.79 -23.46 33.68
CA ALA A 322 -27.20 -23.38 34.00
C ALA A 322 -27.36 -23.53 35.52
N THR A 323 -27.51 -22.41 36.20
CA THR A 323 -27.93 -22.37 37.60
C THR A 323 -29.37 -22.81 37.63
N ARG A 324 -29.59 -24.03 38.14
CA ARG A 324 -30.91 -24.57 38.45
C ARG A 324 -31.58 -23.67 39.48
N THR A 325 -32.60 -22.91 39.06
CA THR A 325 -33.52 -22.25 39.97
C THR A 325 -34.49 -23.29 40.56
N PRO A 326 -34.69 -23.36 41.89
CA PRO A 326 -35.69 -24.26 42.47
C PRO A 326 -37.10 -23.70 42.29
N GLY A 327 -37.98 -24.54 41.74
CA GLY A 327 -39.41 -24.68 42.08
C GLY A 327 -40.30 -23.43 42.13
N PHE A 328 -41.08 -23.21 41.07
CA PHE A 328 -42.41 -22.62 41.18
C PHE A 328 -43.45 -23.67 40.78
N GLN A 329 -44.33 -24.04 41.72
CA GLN A 329 -45.49 -24.89 41.46
C GLN A 329 -46.45 -24.17 40.49
N ARG A 330 -46.78 -24.86 39.40
CA ARG A 330 -47.72 -24.41 38.38
C ARG A 330 -49.14 -24.61 38.91
N ILE A 331 -49.86 -23.53 39.20
CA ILE A 331 -51.32 -23.57 39.36
C ILE A 331 -51.92 -23.81 37.97
N GLN A 332 -52.65 -24.91 37.80
CA GLN A 332 -53.42 -25.19 36.58
C GLN A 332 -54.69 -24.33 36.57
N VAL A 333 -54.90 -23.58 35.50
CA VAL A 333 -56.18 -22.94 35.18
C VAL A 333 -56.69 -23.56 33.87
N PRO A 334 -57.96 -24.01 33.76
CA PRO A 334 -58.46 -24.67 32.56
C PRO A 334 -58.64 -23.66 31.41
N VAL A 335 -58.21 -24.05 30.21
CA VAL A 335 -58.41 -23.27 28.97
C VAL A 335 -59.79 -23.63 28.37
N PRO A 336 -60.63 -22.67 27.97
CA PRO A 336 -61.88 -22.95 27.27
C PRO A 336 -61.60 -23.30 25.79
N GLN A 337 -62.31 -24.30 25.27
CA GLN A 337 -62.25 -24.70 23.86
C GLN A 337 -62.98 -23.69 22.97
N ILE A 338 -62.31 -23.20 21.92
CA ILE A 338 -62.91 -22.36 20.86
C ILE A 338 -63.23 -23.28 19.66
N PRO A 339 -64.45 -23.25 19.10
CA PRO A 339 -64.84 -24.10 17.97
C PRO A 339 -64.30 -23.57 16.63
N THR A 340 -63.80 -24.46 15.79
CA THR A 340 -63.38 -24.20 14.41
C THR A 340 -64.56 -24.00 13.46
N PRO A 341 -64.56 -22.98 12.59
CA PRO A 341 -65.45 -22.92 11.43
C PRO A 341 -64.85 -23.61 10.19
N ARG A 342 -65.75 -24.19 9.42
CA ARG A 342 -65.56 -25.13 8.30
C ARG A 342 -64.96 -24.52 7.04
N ARG A 343 -64.29 -25.38 6.27
CA ARG A 343 -63.94 -25.21 4.84
C ARG A 343 -65.20 -25.08 3.97
N GLY A 344 -65.16 -24.17 3.01
CA GLY A 344 -65.93 -24.20 1.75
C GLY A 344 -65.10 -23.47 0.70
N ALA A 345 -64.44 -24.19 -0.22
CA ALA A 345 -64.94 -24.55 -1.54
C ALA A 345 -65.15 -23.31 -2.44
N GLY A 346 -64.28 -23.17 -3.47
CA GLY A 346 -64.56 -22.35 -4.65
C GLY A 346 -65.73 -22.91 -5.47
N PRO A 347 -66.00 -22.49 -6.74
CA PRO A 347 -65.01 -22.01 -7.71
C PRO A 347 -65.50 -20.91 -8.72
N SER A 348 -64.62 -20.63 -9.68
CA SER A 348 -64.85 -20.19 -11.07
C SER A 348 -65.34 -18.75 -11.35
N ARG A 349 -64.46 -17.94 -11.96
CA ARG A 349 -64.34 -17.83 -13.43
C ARG A 349 -62.96 -17.33 -13.84
#